data_AF-A0A2S3QQV7-F1
#
_entry.id   AF-A0A2S3QQV7-F1
#
_cell.length_a   1.000
_cell.length_b   1.000
_cell.length_c   1.000
_cell.angle_alpha   90.00
_cell.angle_beta   90.00
_cell.angle_gamma   90.00
#
_symmetry.space_group_name_H-M   'P 1'
#
loop_
_entity.id
_entity.type
_entity.pdbx_description
1 polymer ?
#
loop_
_entity_poly.entity_id
_entity_poly.type
_entity_poly.pdbx_seq_one_letter_code
_entity_poly.pdbx_strand_id
1 'polypeptide(L)'
;MKKLITFIAALFVTTSVFAGMPNENDSWETIKDNFMKVTFNEPALNLDNGGAISVFFGCIDGDTIRTKKMLKRCVEWQHRGGDRDSICTAYTSFYGRAEIVTERERCVRWKLQGRRDGRDICLEYETYSYTHPLSYDIDVHKTLHGRRHDNKLGRKLFTKNYTIEACE
;
A
#
# COMPACT_ATOMS: atom_id res chain seq x y z
N MET A 1 -42.87 31.82 -36.45
CA MET A 1 -42.71 30.44 -35.97
C MET A 1 -41.66 30.41 -34.86
N LYS A 2 -41.90 29.57 -33.86
CA LYS A 2 -41.33 29.57 -32.50
C LYS A 2 -39.82 29.28 -32.47
N LYS A 3 -39.14 29.99 -31.58
CA LYS A 3 -37.77 29.77 -31.08
C LYS A 3 -37.70 28.47 -30.26
N LEU A 4 -36.57 27.77 -30.27
CA LEU A 4 -36.06 27.05 -29.08
C LEU A 4 -34.57 26.72 -29.26
N ILE A 5 -33.74 27.54 -28.62
CA ILE A 5 -32.35 27.28 -28.28
C ILE A 5 -32.39 26.41 -27.02
N THR A 6 -31.86 25.19 -27.08
CA THR A 6 -31.75 24.31 -25.90
C THR A 6 -30.37 24.48 -25.28
N PHE A 7 -30.32 25.23 -24.17
CA PHE A 7 -29.21 25.27 -23.24
C PHE A 7 -29.15 23.93 -22.49
N ILE A 8 -28.07 23.16 -22.64
CA ILE A 8 -27.74 22.08 -21.70
C ILE A 8 -26.89 22.70 -20.60
N ALA A 9 -27.53 22.99 -19.47
CA ALA A 9 -26.86 23.31 -18.23
C ALA A 9 -26.17 22.02 -17.73
N ALA A 10 -24.86 21.92 -17.95
CA ALA A 10 -24.04 20.96 -17.24
C ALA A 10 -24.04 21.34 -15.76
N LEU A 11 -24.79 20.58 -14.96
CA LEU A 11 -24.70 20.59 -13.50
C LEU A 11 -23.26 20.23 -13.11
N PHE A 12 -22.41 21.23 -12.89
CA PHE A 12 -21.30 21.07 -11.98
C PHE A 12 -21.87 21.13 -10.57
N VAL A 13 -22.23 19.98 -10.02
CA VAL A 13 -22.40 19.86 -8.57
C VAL A 13 -21.02 20.02 -7.97
N THR A 14 -20.67 21.26 -7.62
CA THR A 14 -19.57 21.54 -6.71
C THR A 14 -19.96 20.98 -5.35
N THR A 15 -19.61 19.72 -5.09
CA THR A 15 -19.75 19.16 -3.75
C THR A 15 -18.79 19.92 -2.84
N SER A 16 -19.36 20.70 -1.93
CA SER A 16 -18.69 21.30 -0.79
C SER A 16 -18.09 20.18 0.08
N VAL A 17 -16.89 19.71 -0.27
CA VAL A 17 -16.08 18.85 0.59
C VAL A 17 -15.66 19.73 1.76
N PHE A 18 -16.32 19.64 2.92
CA PHE A 18 -15.76 19.84 4.27
C PHE A 18 -16.91 19.86 5.31
N ALA A 19 -17.05 18.77 6.10
CA ALA A 19 -17.35 18.78 7.55
C ALA A 19 -17.80 17.41 8.12
N GLY A 20 -18.12 16.41 7.30
CA GLY A 20 -18.54 15.08 7.77
C GLY A 20 -17.40 14.19 8.29
N MET A 21 -17.76 13.15 9.04
CA MET A 21 -16.92 11.95 9.15
C MET A 21 -17.01 11.20 7.81
N PRO A 22 -15.88 10.73 7.24
CA PRO A 22 -15.93 9.92 6.03
C PRO A 22 -16.87 8.72 6.18
N ASN A 23 -17.54 8.35 5.10
CA ASN A 23 -18.47 7.22 5.02
C ASN A 23 -18.13 6.30 3.84
N GLU A 24 -18.84 5.17 3.73
CA GLU A 24 -18.57 4.13 2.75
C GLU A 24 -18.71 4.57 1.28
N ASN A 25 -19.47 5.64 1.00
CA ASN A 25 -19.67 6.17 -0.34
C ASN A 25 -18.55 7.14 -0.78
N ASP A 26 -17.75 7.64 0.15
CA ASP A 26 -16.66 8.58 -0.17
C ASP A 26 -15.54 7.87 -0.95
N SER A 27 -14.88 8.57 -1.89
CA SER A 27 -13.74 7.98 -2.61
C SER A 27 -12.57 7.64 -1.69
N TRP A 28 -11.69 6.73 -2.12
CA TRP A 28 -10.48 6.42 -1.35
C TRP A 28 -9.59 7.65 -1.16
N GLU A 29 -9.49 8.53 -2.16
CA GLU A 29 -8.80 9.82 -2.10
C GLU A 29 -9.35 10.65 -0.94
N THR A 30 -10.67 10.81 -0.88
CA THR A 30 -11.35 11.55 0.19
C THR A 30 -11.11 10.94 1.57
N ILE A 31 -11.16 9.60 1.68
CA ILE A 31 -10.93 8.88 2.95
C ILE A 31 -9.48 9.04 3.41
N LYS A 32 -8.49 8.88 2.51
CA LYS A 32 -7.05 9.05 2.79
C LYS A 32 -6.73 10.48 3.25
N ASP A 33 -7.34 11.48 2.63
CA ASP A 33 -7.13 12.90 2.98
C ASP A 33 -7.70 13.27 4.36
N ASN A 34 -8.56 12.44 4.95
CA ASN A 34 -9.18 12.66 6.26
C ASN A 34 -8.53 11.85 7.40
N PHE A 35 -7.22 11.56 7.32
CA PHE A 35 -6.46 10.76 8.31
C PHE A 35 -6.57 11.23 9.78
N MET A 36 -6.91 12.50 10.01
CA MET A 36 -7.17 13.04 11.35
C MET A 36 -8.45 12.49 11.99
N LYS A 37 -9.42 12.05 11.17
CA LYS A 37 -10.73 11.54 11.60
C LYS A 37 -10.83 10.02 11.49
N VAL A 38 -10.18 9.45 10.48
CA VAL A 38 -10.21 8.01 10.19
C VAL A 38 -8.82 7.42 10.04
N THR A 39 -8.70 6.14 10.32
CA THR A 39 -7.46 5.36 10.18
C THR A 39 -7.80 3.97 9.68
N PHE A 40 -6.87 3.36 8.95
CA PHE A 40 -7.01 2.02 8.38
C PHE A 40 -5.61 1.41 8.24
N ASN A 41 -5.54 0.09 8.25
CA ASN A 41 -4.32 -0.62 7.95
C ASN A 41 -4.22 -0.79 6.44
N GLU A 42 -3.23 -0.15 5.84
CA GLU A 42 -3.01 -0.25 4.40
C GLU A 42 -2.47 -1.65 4.05
N PRO A 43 -3.10 -2.38 3.13
CA PRO A 43 -2.54 -3.63 2.64
C PRO A 43 -1.14 -3.39 2.05
N ALA A 44 -0.20 -4.24 2.43
CA ALA A 44 1.16 -4.17 1.93
C ALA A 44 1.35 -5.05 0.69
N LEU A 45 2.06 -4.52 -0.29
CA LEU A 45 2.55 -5.21 -1.48
C LEU A 45 4.07 -5.31 -1.38
N ASN A 46 4.59 -6.54 -1.36
CA ASN A 46 6.03 -6.78 -1.44
C ASN A 46 6.47 -6.68 -2.89
N LEU A 47 7.47 -5.84 -3.15
CA LEU A 47 8.05 -5.69 -4.49
C LEU A 47 9.18 -6.72 -4.69
N ASP A 48 9.23 -7.34 -5.86
CA ASP A 48 10.26 -8.32 -6.22
C ASP A 48 11.64 -7.66 -6.33
N ASN A 49 11.66 -6.39 -6.73
CA ASN A 49 12.86 -5.58 -6.83
C ASN A 49 12.90 -4.49 -5.74
N GLY A 50 12.27 -4.65 -4.59
CA GLY A 50 12.21 -3.58 -3.59
C GLY A 50 11.75 -4.02 -2.21
N GLY A 51 11.44 -3.03 -1.36
CA GLY A 51 10.78 -3.28 -0.09
C GLY A 51 9.26 -3.41 -0.24
N ALA A 52 8.57 -3.55 0.89
CA ALA A 52 7.12 -3.47 0.93
C ALA A 52 6.64 -2.03 0.69
N ILE A 53 5.57 -1.87 -0.08
CA ILE A 53 4.85 -0.62 -0.25
C ILE A 53 3.37 -0.80 0.10
N SER A 54 2.64 0.28 0.32
CA SER A 54 1.18 0.22 0.36
C SER A 54 0.60 0.00 -1.03
N VAL A 55 -0.47 -0.80 -1.12
CA VAL A 55 -1.21 -1.04 -2.38
C VAL A 55 -1.78 0.23 -3.01
N PHE A 56 -1.97 1.30 -2.22
CA PHE A 56 -2.38 2.61 -2.74
C PHE A 56 -1.32 3.27 -3.63
N PHE A 57 -0.06 2.84 -3.51
CA PHE A 57 1.05 3.32 -4.33
C PHE A 57 1.37 2.41 -5.52
N GLY A 58 0.62 1.32 -5.72
CA GLY A 58 0.74 0.42 -6.86
C GLY A 58 -0.28 0.74 -7.96
N CYS A 59 0.04 0.39 -9.20
CA CYS A 59 -0.87 0.33 -10.34
C CYS A 59 -0.55 -0.89 -11.21
N ILE A 60 -1.53 -1.40 -11.94
CA ILE A 60 -1.39 -2.54 -12.84
C ILE A 60 -0.71 -2.09 -14.13
N ASP A 61 0.36 -2.78 -14.52
CA ASP A 61 1.14 -2.59 -15.74
C ASP A 61 1.37 -3.94 -16.41
N GLY A 62 0.45 -4.31 -17.32
CA GLY A 62 0.39 -5.63 -17.93
C GLY A 62 0.20 -6.73 -16.89
N ASP A 63 1.13 -7.69 -16.86
CA ASP A 63 1.13 -8.83 -15.94
C ASP A 63 1.82 -8.54 -14.59
N THR A 64 2.11 -7.26 -14.33
CA THR A 64 2.81 -6.82 -13.11
C THR A 64 2.05 -5.70 -12.40
N ILE A 65 2.30 -5.55 -11.11
CA ILE A 65 1.97 -4.34 -10.35
C ILE A 65 3.25 -3.52 -10.24
N ARG A 66 3.24 -2.26 -10.70
CA ARG A 66 4.36 -1.34 -10.51
C ARG A 66 4.01 -0.18 -9.59
N THR A 67 5.03 0.45 -9.02
CA THR A 67 4.82 1.69 -8.26
C THR A 67 4.32 2.81 -9.17
N LYS A 68 3.37 3.62 -8.69
CA LYS A 68 2.89 4.82 -9.40
C LYS A 68 4.00 5.87 -9.59
N LYS A 69 4.98 5.89 -8.68
CA LYS A 69 6.15 6.80 -8.72
C LYS A 69 7.46 6.01 -8.65
N MET A 70 8.53 6.58 -9.21
CA MET A 70 9.86 5.99 -9.07
C MET A 70 10.34 6.06 -7.62
N LEU A 71 10.90 4.95 -7.14
CA LEU A 71 11.64 4.85 -5.89
C LEU A 71 13.11 5.18 -6.12
N LYS A 72 13.80 5.64 -5.08
CA LYS A 72 15.25 5.85 -5.10
C LYS A 72 15.97 4.69 -4.42
N ARG A 73 17.00 4.16 -5.07
CA ARG A 73 17.92 3.17 -4.50
C ARG A 73 19.31 3.74 -4.47
N CYS A 74 20.00 3.58 -3.34
CA CYS A 74 21.42 3.89 -3.27
C CYS A 74 22.24 2.92 -4.13
N VAL A 75 23.08 3.46 -5.00
CA VAL A 75 23.98 2.66 -5.85
C VAL A 75 25.45 2.83 -5.48
N GLU A 76 25.79 3.89 -4.74
CA GLU A 76 27.16 4.13 -4.28
C GLU A 76 27.16 4.51 -2.80
N TRP A 77 28.02 3.82 -2.04
CA TRP A 77 28.21 4.05 -0.62
C TRP A 77 29.64 4.52 -0.37
N GLN A 78 29.81 5.69 0.24
CA GLN A 78 31.10 6.14 0.74
C GLN A 78 31.23 5.77 2.22
N HIS A 79 32.26 5.01 2.56
CA HIS A 79 32.59 4.69 3.95
C HIS A 79 33.52 5.78 4.51
N ARG A 80 33.13 6.41 5.62
CA ARG A 80 33.92 7.48 6.25
C ARG A 80 34.68 7.07 7.52
N GLY A 81 34.78 5.75 7.77
CA GLY A 81 35.55 5.17 8.86
C GLY A 81 34.66 4.76 10.04
N GLY A 82 34.20 3.50 10.01
CA GLY A 82 33.32 2.89 11.02
C GLY A 82 32.14 2.16 10.36
N ASP A 83 31.71 1.02 10.92
CA ASP A 83 30.66 0.15 10.35
C ASP A 83 29.27 0.83 10.21
N ARG A 84 29.08 2.03 10.79
CA ARG A 84 27.83 2.82 10.73
C ARG A 84 27.95 4.12 9.94
N ASP A 85 29.12 4.40 9.37
CA ASP A 85 29.45 5.68 8.72
C ASP A 85 29.40 5.58 7.19
N SER A 86 28.61 4.65 6.66
CA SER A 86 28.32 4.56 5.24
C SER A 86 27.26 5.60 4.85
N ILE A 87 27.64 6.57 4.02
CA ILE A 87 26.71 7.56 3.46
C ILE A 87 26.47 7.20 1.99
N CYS A 88 25.20 7.21 1.58
CA CYS A 88 24.87 7.06 0.19
C CYS A 88 25.25 8.31 -0.61
N THR A 89 26.13 8.18 -1.60
CA THR A 89 26.63 9.30 -2.42
C THR A 89 25.97 9.40 -3.79
N ALA A 90 25.38 8.30 -4.29
CA ALA A 90 24.66 8.29 -5.55
C ALA A 90 23.40 7.44 -5.48
N TYR A 91 22.34 7.90 -6.14
CA TYR A 91 21.05 7.23 -6.22
C TYR A 91 20.67 6.97 -7.67
N THR A 92 20.03 5.83 -7.89
CA THR A 92 19.27 5.56 -9.11
C THR A 92 17.78 5.56 -8.82
N SER A 93 16.99 5.95 -9.82
CA SER A 93 15.53 5.91 -9.77
C SER A 93 15.03 4.68 -10.50
N PHE A 94 14.07 3.96 -9.92
CA PHE A 94 13.50 2.77 -10.53
C PHE A 94 12.01 2.64 -10.17
N TYR A 95 11.22 2.00 -11.02
CA TYR A 95 9.89 1.56 -10.63
C TYR A 95 9.98 0.25 -9.85
N GLY A 96 9.40 0.24 -8.66
CA GLY A 96 9.17 -1.00 -7.94
C GLY A 96 8.21 -1.89 -8.73
N ARG A 97 8.45 -3.19 -8.81
CA ARG A 97 7.62 -4.15 -9.54
C ARG A 97 7.32 -5.37 -8.67
N ALA A 98 6.14 -5.93 -8.84
CA ALA A 98 5.71 -7.21 -8.32
C ALA A 98 4.96 -7.95 -9.44
N GLU A 99 5.35 -9.18 -9.77
CA GLU A 99 4.57 -10.02 -10.69
C GLU A 99 3.20 -10.33 -10.07
N ILE A 100 2.11 -10.25 -10.87
CA ILE A 100 0.77 -10.56 -10.35
C ILE A 100 0.67 -12.04 -9.98
N VAL A 101 1.26 -12.90 -10.79
CA VAL A 101 1.41 -14.34 -10.52
C VAL A 101 2.89 -14.63 -10.41
N THR A 102 3.31 -15.15 -9.26
CA THR A 102 4.73 -15.43 -9.00
C THR A 102 4.88 -16.74 -8.23
N GLU A 103 6.04 -17.37 -8.36
CA GLU A 103 6.38 -18.55 -7.56
C GLU A 103 7.00 -18.12 -6.23
N ARG A 104 6.49 -18.68 -5.13
CA ARG A 104 7.02 -18.43 -3.79
C ARG A 104 7.40 -19.73 -3.11
N GLU A 105 8.36 -19.64 -2.21
CA GLU A 105 8.73 -20.74 -1.34
C GLU A 105 8.07 -20.57 0.03
N ARG A 106 7.50 -21.64 0.55
CA ARG A 106 7.07 -21.72 1.96
C ARG A 106 7.81 -22.85 2.65
N CYS A 107 8.16 -22.61 3.91
CA CYS A 107 8.68 -23.68 4.73
C CYS A 107 7.57 -24.66 5.09
N VAL A 108 7.74 -25.93 4.72
CA VAL A 108 6.78 -27.00 5.04
C VAL A 108 7.26 -27.87 6.21
N ARG A 109 8.54 -27.79 6.56
CA ARG A 109 9.10 -28.55 7.68
C ARG A 109 10.09 -27.72 8.49
N TRP A 110 9.73 -27.49 9.75
CA TRP A 110 10.55 -26.76 10.71
C TRP A 110 11.29 -27.72 11.64
N LYS A 111 12.46 -27.30 12.12
CA LYS A 111 13.19 -27.95 13.21
C LYS A 111 13.65 -26.92 14.21
N LEU A 112 13.36 -27.19 15.49
CA LEU A 112 13.87 -26.38 16.58
C LEU A 112 15.38 -26.58 16.71
N GLN A 113 16.16 -25.50 16.63
CA GLN A 113 17.60 -25.51 16.87
C GLN A 113 17.94 -24.80 18.18
N GLY A 114 18.26 -25.57 19.23
CA GLY A 114 18.72 -25.06 20.53
C GLY A 114 17.83 -25.49 21.71
N ARG A 115 18.37 -25.51 22.93
CA ARG A 115 17.69 -26.01 24.15
C ARG A 115 16.99 -24.94 25.02
N ARG A 116 17.23 -23.64 24.78
CA ARG A 116 16.73 -22.56 25.65
C ARG A 116 16.03 -21.41 24.90
N ASP A 117 16.61 -20.99 23.77
CA ASP A 117 16.07 -19.90 22.91
C ASP A 117 15.95 -20.37 21.44
N GLY A 118 15.52 -21.62 21.25
CA GLY A 118 15.67 -22.31 19.98
C GLY A 118 15.11 -21.51 18.80
N ARG A 119 15.93 -21.25 17.79
CA ARG A 119 15.46 -20.68 16.53
C ARG A 119 14.92 -21.82 15.68
N ASP A 120 13.73 -21.64 15.12
CA ASP A 120 13.22 -22.58 14.13
C ASP A 120 13.99 -22.40 12.83
N ILE A 121 14.62 -23.48 12.38
CA ILE A 121 15.23 -23.55 11.06
C ILE A 121 14.29 -24.30 10.13
N CYS A 122 14.15 -23.80 8.90
CA CYS A 122 13.43 -24.53 7.88
C CYS A 122 14.33 -25.65 7.32
N LEU A 123 13.81 -26.88 7.28
CA LEU A 123 14.50 -28.03 6.69
C LEU A 123 14.07 -28.31 5.25
N GLU A 124 12.90 -27.81 4.86
CA GLU A 124 12.29 -28.16 3.58
C GLU A 124 11.35 -27.06 3.12
N TYR A 125 11.54 -26.66 1.87
CA TYR A 125 10.76 -25.65 1.20
C TYR A 125 9.92 -26.30 0.10
N GLU A 126 8.70 -25.80 -0.05
CA GLU A 126 7.82 -26.12 -1.17
C GLU A 126 7.61 -24.84 -1.99
N THR A 127 7.78 -24.96 -3.30
CA THR A 127 7.42 -23.90 -4.25
C THR A 127 5.94 -23.97 -4.57
N TYR A 128 5.25 -22.84 -4.51
CA TYR A 128 3.85 -22.72 -4.86
C TYR A 128 3.61 -21.45 -5.69
N SER A 129 2.65 -21.53 -6.60
CA SER A 129 2.17 -20.35 -7.33
C SER A 129 1.32 -19.48 -6.40
N TYR A 130 1.68 -18.21 -6.29
CA TYR A 130 0.98 -17.19 -5.54
C TYR A 130 0.46 -16.10 -6.48
N THR A 131 -0.80 -15.73 -6.33
CA THR A 131 -1.40 -14.61 -7.07
C THR A 131 -1.65 -13.46 -6.11
N HIS A 132 -1.06 -12.31 -6.40
CA HIS A 132 -1.33 -11.08 -5.70
C HIS A 132 -2.80 -10.67 -5.88
N PRO A 133 -3.56 -10.43 -4.80
CA PRO A 133 -4.90 -9.89 -4.93
C PRO A 133 -4.84 -8.48 -5.53
N LEU A 134 -5.73 -8.21 -6.48
CA LEU A 134 -5.87 -6.90 -7.10
C LEU A 134 -6.94 -6.05 -6.42
N SER A 135 -7.65 -6.64 -5.46
CA SER A 135 -8.73 -6.00 -4.71
C SER A 135 -8.65 -6.39 -3.24
N TYR A 136 -8.97 -5.44 -2.37
CA TYR A 136 -8.81 -5.54 -0.93
C TYR A 136 -10.02 -4.93 -0.22
N ASP A 137 -10.60 -5.68 0.72
CA ASP A 137 -11.56 -5.14 1.66
C ASP A 137 -10.82 -4.55 2.85
N ILE A 138 -10.91 -3.22 2.99
CA ILE A 138 -10.15 -2.45 3.96
C ILE A 138 -11.11 -1.89 5.00
N ASP A 139 -10.85 -2.23 6.26
CA ASP A 139 -11.62 -1.74 7.40
C ASP A 139 -11.19 -0.32 7.80
N VAL A 140 -12.13 0.60 7.67
CA VAL A 140 -11.96 2.00 8.08
C VAL A 140 -12.44 2.18 9.51
N HIS A 141 -11.58 2.72 10.35
CA HIS A 141 -11.82 2.94 11.77
C HIS A 141 -11.83 4.43 12.10
N LYS A 142 -12.51 4.79 13.18
CA LYS A 142 -12.38 6.14 13.75
C LYS A 142 -10.98 6.30 14.35
N THR A 143 -10.29 7.39 14.06
CA THR A 143 -9.00 7.69 14.70
C THR A 143 -9.20 8.00 16.19
N LEU A 144 -8.52 7.26 17.07
CA LEU A 144 -8.45 7.62 18.49
C LEU A 144 -7.43 8.73 18.71
N HIS A 145 -7.81 9.73 19.51
CA HIS A 145 -6.90 10.76 19.99
C HIS A 145 -6.26 10.28 21.29
N GLY A 146 -5.22 9.46 21.17
CA GLY A 146 -4.41 8.95 22.28
C GLY A 146 -3.01 9.57 22.32
N ARG A 147 -2.29 9.41 23.45
CA ARG A 147 -0.87 9.77 23.54
C ARG A 147 -0.07 9.02 22.47
N ARG A 148 1.01 9.65 21.98
CA ARG A 148 1.78 9.37 20.74
C ARG A 148 2.19 7.91 20.42
N HIS A 149 1.93 6.92 21.27
CA HIS A 149 2.50 5.57 21.16
C HIS A 149 1.51 4.39 21.19
N ASP A 150 0.21 4.62 21.35
CA ASP A 150 -0.77 3.53 21.31
C ASP A 150 -1.43 3.42 19.93
N ASN A 151 -1.66 2.19 19.46
CA ASN A 151 -2.38 1.88 18.22
C ASN A 151 -3.64 2.77 18.12
N LYS A 152 -3.66 3.71 17.17
CA LYS A 152 -4.73 4.71 17.00
C LYS A 152 -6.03 4.13 16.44
N LEU A 153 -6.16 2.81 16.42
CA LEU A 153 -7.32 2.08 15.90
C LEU A 153 -8.48 2.23 16.88
N GLY A 154 -9.46 3.07 16.53
CA GLY A 154 -10.73 3.15 17.25
C GLY A 154 -11.74 2.14 16.75
N ARG A 155 -13.03 2.39 17.03
CA ARG A 155 -14.11 1.53 16.53
C ARG A 155 -14.11 1.49 14.99
N LYS A 156 -14.41 0.32 14.43
CA LYS A 156 -14.72 0.16 13.00
C LYS A 156 -15.92 1.02 12.63
N LEU A 157 -15.84 1.69 11.49
CA LEU A 157 -16.91 2.50 10.93
C LEU A 157 -17.59 1.75 9.78
N PHE A 158 -16.79 1.29 8.81
CA PHE A 158 -17.26 0.53 7.64
C PHE A 158 -16.08 -0.26 7.04
N THR A 159 -16.40 -1.17 6.12
CA THR A 159 -15.43 -1.83 5.23
C THR A 159 -15.63 -1.27 3.84
N LYS A 160 -14.54 -0.92 3.15
CA LYS A 160 -14.60 -0.45 1.78
C LYS A 160 -13.67 -1.28 0.91
N ASN A 161 -14.14 -1.63 -0.28
CA ASN A 161 -13.32 -2.30 -1.27
C ASN A 161 -12.37 -1.29 -1.95
N TYR A 162 -11.09 -1.63 -2.08
CA TYR A 162 -10.10 -0.95 -2.89
C TYR A 162 -9.65 -1.89 -4.00
N THR A 163 -9.67 -1.42 -5.24
CA THR A 163 -9.13 -2.16 -6.39
C THR A 163 -7.93 -1.40 -6.94
N ILE A 164 -6.83 -2.10 -7.20
CA ILE A 164 -5.64 -1.52 -7.82
C ILE A 164 -5.99 -1.15 -9.26
N GLU A 165 -5.80 0.12 -9.60
CA GLU A 165 -6.10 0.65 -10.94
C GLU A 165 -4.97 0.37 -11.93
N ALA A 166 -5.27 0.39 -13.23
CA ALA A 166 -4.25 0.39 -14.27
C ALA A 166 -3.37 1.66 -14.18
N CYS A 167 -2.11 1.53 -14.58
CA CYS A 167 -1.24 2.69 -14.70
C CYS A 167 -1.67 3.59 -15.88
N GLU A 168 -1.50 4.90 -15.70
CA GLU A 168 -1.56 5.90 -16.78
C GLU A 168 -0.34 5.80 -17.71
#